data_AF-A0A3B7MD35-F1
#
_entry.id   AF-A0A3B7MD35-F1
#
_cell.length_a   1.000
_cell.length_b   1.000
_cell.length_c   1.000
_cell.angle_alpha   90.00
_cell.angle_beta   90.00
_cell.angle_gamma   90.00
#
_symmetry.space_group_name_H-M   'P 1'
#
loop_
_entity.id
_entity.type
_entity.pdbx_description
1 polymer ?
#
loop_
_entity_poly.entity_id
_entity_poly.type
_entity_poly.pdbx_seq_one_letter_code
_entity_poly.pdbx_strand_id
1 'polypeptide(L)'
;MAVPLKFSLGLIGLLALSTLLAGKLLSPGENFMSSAQGQPSWGIESDPTPLPKPEPPPPVSVADYDRYRQVIERTRSMIHNPEAQRLAQQYGLNILDITWEDTARYHNSAVGPNISDLTIQIQQYNPRTGAYELSLMPVIRFPNFSDRTADIPLERFFILVGNEKGQPLQRVNLKEFLGNFRNYLHNPQSWAGNRRSLLADRDSHVLVSAQACFLPIPPQGEATFNPVLFNYQSYEKNPAVLAILVTRQGTSATVIDNKRDAFAAGQTWGQRLFFNKNGERASLVGQRARDFGVSTGRGEITSAQAEAAGMNMVMLIQVPLKQAPRPRPAMPLFSMPLPALMEVIPSVSADRSNVEAAVISYGKVEGPFTEIDHLPIERDPRFPIRVTVQFYKATDNGIVSAEDMRHIHDQIAKVYSNADYVGSLVIDGDTGRPTEYTGSKQEPPGWWEEFWQRHQQNTGQTREEALELLRRLRGKDWMPRSQGELEQALKALQNSSR
;
A
#
# COMPACT_ATOMS: atom_id res chain seq x y z
N MET A 1 7.06 -18.19 36.66
CA MET A 1 8.24 -18.33 35.77
C MET A 1 7.91 -17.60 34.49
N ALA A 2 8.57 -16.45 34.27
CA ALA A 2 8.24 -15.50 33.22
C ALA A 2 8.74 -16.02 31.85
N VAL A 3 7.84 -16.07 30.87
CA VAL A 3 8.14 -16.41 29.48
C VAL A 3 8.88 -15.22 28.84
N PRO A 4 10.04 -15.42 28.19
CA PRO A 4 10.77 -14.30 27.57
C PRO A 4 10.01 -13.85 26.31
N LEU A 5 9.59 -12.58 26.29
CA LEU A 5 9.05 -11.94 25.09
C LEU A 5 10.16 -11.82 24.04
N LYS A 6 9.95 -12.44 22.89
CA LYS A 6 10.93 -12.54 21.80
C LYS A 6 11.03 -11.24 21.00
N PHE A 7 12.24 -11.01 20.48
CA PHE A 7 12.60 -9.99 19.50
C PHE A 7 11.89 -10.18 18.17
N SER A 8 10.78 -9.47 17.98
CA SER A 8 10.02 -9.55 16.74
C SER A 8 9.22 -8.28 16.46
N LEU A 9 9.87 -7.14 16.61
CA LEU A 9 9.32 -5.85 16.18
C LEU A 9 9.98 -5.41 14.87
N GLY A 10 9.20 -5.41 13.78
CA GLY A 10 9.52 -4.66 12.55
C GLY A 10 10.13 -5.44 11.38
N LEU A 11 10.08 -6.77 11.38
CA LEU A 11 10.91 -7.58 10.48
C LEU A 11 10.31 -7.92 9.12
N ILE A 12 8.98 -8.06 9.01
CA ILE A 12 8.37 -8.78 7.90
C ILE A 12 8.36 -7.95 6.59
N GLY A 13 7.96 -6.67 6.65
CA GLY A 13 7.91 -5.81 5.45
C GLY A 13 9.26 -5.46 4.87
N LEU A 14 10.30 -5.51 5.69
CA LEU A 14 11.65 -5.09 5.34
C LEU A 14 12.54 -6.24 4.85
N LEU A 15 12.45 -7.43 5.44
CA LEU A 15 13.21 -8.60 4.98
C LEU A 15 12.81 -9.11 3.61
N ALA A 16 11.59 -8.83 3.22
CA ALA A 16 11.08 -9.27 1.94
C ALA A 16 11.25 -8.16 0.86
N LEU A 17 11.43 -6.90 1.29
CA LEU A 17 12.00 -5.81 0.48
C LEU A 17 13.47 -6.08 0.11
N SER A 18 14.29 -6.54 1.07
CA SER A 18 15.72 -6.80 0.84
C SER A 18 15.99 -7.95 -0.11
N THR A 19 15.07 -8.90 -0.25
CA THR A 19 15.19 -10.05 -1.18
C THR A 19 14.96 -9.70 -2.65
N LEU A 20 14.31 -8.57 -2.95
CA LEU A 20 13.90 -8.23 -4.31
C LEU A 20 14.80 -7.19 -4.98
N LEU A 21 15.73 -6.56 -4.26
CA LEU A 21 16.63 -5.52 -4.76
C LEU A 21 17.80 -6.00 -5.66
N ALA A 22 17.88 -7.29 -6.02
CA ALA A 22 19.01 -7.89 -6.75
C ALA A 22 18.74 -8.37 -8.20
N GLY A 23 18.28 -7.51 -9.11
CA GLY A 23 17.95 -7.91 -10.48
C GLY A 23 17.97 -6.74 -11.44
N LYS A 24 19.01 -6.65 -12.27
CA LYS A 24 18.95 -5.96 -13.57
C LYS A 24 20.01 -6.40 -14.59
N LEU A 25 19.51 -6.51 -15.83
CA LEU A 25 20.08 -6.18 -17.14
C LEU A 25 21.23 -7.00 -17.74
N LEU A 26 20.89 -7.75 -18.80
CA LEU A 26 21.81 -8.13 -19.88
C LEU A 26 21.45 -7.33 -21.15
N SER A 27 22.49 -6.77 -21.78
CA SER A 27 22.45 -6.13 -23.10
C SER A 27 22.30 -7.17 -24.23
N PRO A 28 21.81 -6.77 -25.43
CA PRO A 28 21.42 -7.70 -26.48
C PRO A 28 22.62 -8.16 -27.31
N GLY A 29 22.74 -9.47 -27.55
CA GLY A 29 23.79 -10.01 -28.41
C GLY A 29 23.64 -11.50 -28.68
N GLU A 30 23.30 -11.79 -29.94
CA GLU A 30 23.61 -13.00 -30.71
C GLU A 30 22.74 -14.26 -30.56
N ASN A 31 22.10 -14.57 -31.69
CA ASN A 31 21.40 -15.79 -32.02
C ASN A 31 22.27 -17.03 -31.78
N PHE A 32 21.72 -18.02 -31.07
CA PHE A 32 21.96 -19.41 -31.41
C PHE A 32 20.64 -20.17 -31.38
N MET A 33 20.16 -20.54 -32.56
CA MET A 33 19.20 -21.61 -32.73
C MET A 33 19.79 -22.91 -32.19
N SER A 34 19.07 -23.60 -31.32
CA SER A 34 19.12 -25.06 -31.30
C SER A 34 17.80 -25.63 -30.79
N SER A 35 17.31 -26.57 -31.57
CA SER A 35 16.03 -27.26 -31.53
C SER A 35 15.86 -28.15 -30.30
N ALA A 36 14.68 -28.08 -29.67
CA ALA A 36 14.13 -29.19 -28.91
C ALA A 36 12.62 -29.31 -29.23
N GLN A 37 12.33 -30.10 -30.26
CA GLN A 37 10.99 -30.58 -30.58
C GLN A 37 10.58 -31.66 -29.56
N GLY A 38 9.31 -31.66 -29.16
CA GLY A 38 8.57 -32.91 -28.92
C GLY A 38 7.98 -33.17 -27.53
N GLN A 39 6.89 -32.48 -27.17
CA GLN A 39 5.79 -33.01 -26.33
C GLN A 39 4.47 -32.30 -26.72
N PRO A 40 3.32 -33.00 -26.80
CA PRO A 40 2.04 -32.38 -27.17
C PRO A 40 1.44 -31.56 -26.01
N SER A 41 1.00 -30.33 -26.30
CA SER A 41 0.34 -29.43 -25.35
C SER A 41 -1.10 -29.88 -25.05
N TRP A 42 -1.51 -29.77 -23.78
CA TRP A 42 -2.90 -29.82 -23.36
C TRP A 42 -3.22 -28.50 -22.63
N GLY A 43 -4.05 -27.65 -23.24
CA GLY A 43 -4.49 -26.37 -22.69
C GLY A 43 -4.80 -25.34 -23.80
N ILE A 44 -5.65 -24.35 -23.51
CA ILE A 44 -5.85 -23.20 -24.40
C ILE A 44 -4.53 -22.43 -24.43
N GLU A 45 -3.84 -22.49 -25.57
CA GLU A 45 -2.71 -21.62 -25.88
C GLU A 45 -3.26 -20.20 -26.09
N SER A 46 -3.40 -19.44 -25.00
CA SER A 46 -3.39 -18.00 -25.13
C SER A 46 -1.96 -17.63 -25.49
N ASP A 47 -1.74 -17.17 -26.73
CA ASP A 47 -0.52 -16.47 -27.09
C ASP A 47 -0.18 -15.49 -25.96
N PRO A 48 1.04 -15.49 -25.40
CA PRO A 48 1.45 -14.45 -24.48
C PRO A 48 1.33 -13.15 -25.26
N THR A 49 0.25 -12.40 -25.01
CA THR A 49 0.10 -11.06 -25.55
C THR A 49 1.35 -10.33 -25.10
N PRO A 50 2.22 -9.86 -26.01
CA PRO A 50 3.40 -9.14 -25.62
C PRO A 50 2.95 -8.01 -24.72
N LEU A 51 3.58 -7.86 -23.54
CA LEU A 51 3.36 -6.69 -22.70
C LEU A 51 3.44 -5.47 -23.65
N PRO A 52 2.42 -4.60 -23.68
CA PRO A 52 2.48 -3.42 -24.53
C PRO A 52 3.81 -2.74 -24.24
N LYS A 53 4.62 -2.53 -25.30
CA LYS A 53 5.90 -1.82 -25.16
C LYS A 53 5.56 -0.52 -24.43
N PRO A 54 6.21 -0.21 -23.30
CA PRO A 54 5.93 1.02 -22.59
C PRO A 54 6.07 2.16 -23.58
N GLU A 55 5.03 3.00 -23.70
CA GLU A 55 5.11 4.18 -24.55
C GLU A 55 6.39 4.94 -24.18
N PRO A 56 7.15 5.43 -25.18
CA PRO A 56 8.33 6.22 -24.89
C PRO A 56 7.91 7.38 -23.99
N PRO A 57 8.60 7.59 -22.86
CA PRO A 57 8.24 8.66 -21.94
C PRO A 57 8.25 9.98 -22.70
N PRO A 58 7.38 10.94 -22.31
CA PRO A 58 7.43 12.26 -22.89
C PRO A 58 8.87 12.82 -22.77
N PRO A 59 9.34 13.62 -23.74
CA PRO A 59 10.67 14.22 -23.64
C PRO A 59 10.72 15.13 -22.42
N VAL A 60 11.41 14.68 -21.37
CA VAL A 60 11.66 15.46 -20.15
C VAL A 60 13.07 16.04 -20.24
N SER A 61 13.20 17.35 -20.08
CA SER A 61 14.52 17.96 -20.03
C SER A 61 15.26 17.50 -18.78
N VAL A 62 16.58 17.38 -18.86
CA VAL A 62 17.43 17.03 -17.72
C VAL A 62 17.20 17.97 -16.53
N ALA A 63 16.98 19.26 -16.80
CA ALA A 63 16.73 20.27 -15.77
C ALA A 63 15.36 20.08 -15.08
N ASP A 64 14.32 19.71 -15.83
CA ASP A 64 13.00 19.43 -15.26
C ASP A 64 13.01 18.14 -14.45
N TYR A 65 13.75 17.12 -14.92
CA TYR A 65 14.00 15.90 -14.17
C TYR A 65 14.66 16.19 -12.81
N ASP A 66 15.75 16.97 -12.78
CA ASP A 66 16.45 17.30 -11.53
C ASP A 66 15.57 18.11 -10.57
N ARG A 67 14.81 19.06 -11.09
CA ARG A 67 13.89 19.87 -10.28
C ARG A 67 12.82 19.01 -9.62
N TYR A 68 12.19 18.12 -10.37
CA TYR A 68 11.16 17.23 -9.83
C TYR A 68 11.75 16.20 -8.86
N ARG A 69 12.95 15.67 -9.16
CA ARG A 69 13.69 14.78 -8.26
C ARG A 69 13.93 15.43 -6.90
N GLN A 70 14.33 16.71 -6.88
CA GLN A 70 14.52 17.44 -5.61
C GLN A 70 13.22 17.56 -4.80
N VAL A 71 12.08 17.76 -5.47
CA VAL A 71 10.76 17.83 -4.82
C VAL A 71 10.36 16.47 -4.23
N ILE A 72 10.63 15.37 -4.95
CA ILE A 72 10.47 14.01 -4.45
C ILE A 72 11.34 13.80 -3.19
N GLU A 73 12.64 14.07 -3.26
CA GLU A 73 13.57 13.83 -2.14
C GLU A 73 13.21 14.66 -0.91
N ARG A 74 12.85 15.94 -1.09
CA ARG A 74 12.38 16.79 0.01
C ARG A 74 11.13 16.23 0.67
N THR A 75 10.14 15.81 -0.13
CA THR A 75 8.92 15.19 0.39
C THR A 75 9.25 13.90 1.16
N ARG A 76 10.07 13.01 0.58
CA ARG A 76 10.49 11.76 1.24
C ARG A 76 11.22 11.99 2.56
N SER A 77 12.03 13.04 2.64
CA SER A 77 12.83 13.36 3.83
C SER A 77 11.99 13.59 5.09
N MET A 78 10.68 13.83 4.96
CA MET A 78 9.73 13.94 6.08
C MET A 78 9.82 12.77 7.05
N ILE A 79 10.07 11.54 6.56
CA ILE A 79 10.15 10.34 7.41
C ILE A 79 11.35 10.39 8.37
N HIS A 80 12.37 11.19 8.09
CA HIS A 80 13.55 11.36 8.92
C HIS A 80 13.70 12.78 9.49
N ASN A 81 12.77 13.68 9.19
CA ASN A 81 12.81 15.05 9.68
C ASN A 81 12.45 15.10 11.17
N PRO A 82 13.38 15.49 12.07
CA PRO A 82 13.14 15.45 13.51
C PRO A 82 11.98 16.33 13.97
N GLU A 83 11.79 17.49 13.35
CA GLU A 83 10.72 18.42 13.70
C GLU A 83 9.37 17.88 13.23
N ALA A 84 9.29 17.34 12.02
CA ALA A 84 8.06 16.70 11.52
C ALA A 84 7.66 15.51 12.39
N GLN A 85 8.62 14.66 12.76
CA GLN A 85 8.41 13.54 13.68
C GLN A 85 7.95 14.01 15.06
N ARG A 86 8.59 15.05 15.62
CA ARG A 86 8.20 15.65 16.90
C ARG A 86 6.78 16.18 16.87
N LEU A 87 6.40 16.90 15.81
CA LEU A 87 5.04 17.44 15.63
C LEU A 87 4.00 16.32 15.52
N ALA A 88 4.28 15.25 14.76
CA ALA A 88 3.38 14.10 14.64
C ALA A 88 3.19 13.39 16.00
N GLN A 89 4.29 13.19 16.73
CA GLN A 89 4.27 12.52 18.03
C GLN A 89 3.46 13.28 19.09
N GLN A 90 3.34 14.61 19.01
CA GLN A 90 2.47 15.39 19.90
C GLN A 90 0.99 14.96 19.84
N TYR A 91 0.58 14.34 18.74
CA TYR A 91 -0.79 13.82 18.54
C TYR A 91 -0.84 12.28 18.57
N GLY A 92 0.24 11.61 18.97
CA GLY A 92 0.35 10.15 18.92
C GLY A 92 0.37 9.58 17.50
N LEU A 93 0.80 10.37 16.51
CA LEU A 93 0.93 9.97 15.11
C LEU A 93 2.41 9.70 14.77
N ASN A 94 2.62 8.85 13.76
CA ASN A 94 3.92 8.56 13.16
C ASN A 94 3.95 9.01 11.70
N ILE A 95 5.14 9.36 11.21
CA ILE A 95 5.41 9.53 9.77
C ILE A 95 6.18 8.30 9.26
N LEU A 96 5.61 7.57 8.31
CA LEU A 96 6.08 6.27 7.82
C LEU A 96 6.09 6.23 6.28
N ASP A 97 6.86 5.32 5.70
CA ASP A 97 6.88 5.00 4.26
C ASP A 97 6.18 3.67 3.93
N ILE A 98 5.95 2.82 4.94
CA ILE A 98 5.22 1.55 4.86
C ILE A 98 4.20 1.47 5.99
N THR A 99 2.95 1.18 5.62
CA THR A 99 1.82 1.06 6.55
C THR A 99 1.32 -0.38 6.62
N TRP A 100 0.88 -0.80 7.80
CA TRP A 100 0.34 -2.15 8.02
C TRP A 100 -1.18 -2.07 8.07
N GLU A 101 -1.82 -2.80 7.17
CA GLU A 101 -3.28 -2.85 7.04
C GLU A 101 -3.79 -4.24 7.44
N ASP A 102 -3.97 -4.43 8.74
CA ASP A 102 -4.29 -5.74 9.32
C ASP A 102 -5.78 -5.98 9.40
N THR A 103 -6.19 -7.21 9.08
CA THR A 103 -7.53 -7.68 9.46
C THR A 103 -7.48 -8.65 10.64
N ALA A 104 -6.33 -9.27 10.90
CA ALA A 104 -6.24 -10.35 11.89
C ALA A 104 -4.84 -10.59 12.48
N ARG A 105 -4.16 -9.54 12.93
CA ARG A 105 -2.89 -9.69 13.67
C ARG A 105 -3.11 -10.39 15.01
N TYR A 106 -2.16 -11.23 15.43
CA TYR A 106 -2.18 -11.80 16.79
C TYR A 106 -2.00 -10.72 17.85
N HIS A 107 -2.52 -10.96 19.06
CA HIS A 107 -2.40 -10.02 20.15
C HIS A 107 -0.94 -9.76 20.50
N ASN A 108 -0.61 -8.48 20.69
CA ASN A 108 0.73 -8.01 21.04
C ASN A 108 1.85 -8.54 20.11
N SER A 109 1.51 -8.87 18.86
CA SER A 109 2.46 -9.36 17.85
C SER A 109 2.59 -8.36 16.71
N ALA A 110 3.61 -8.55 15.87
CA ALA A 110 3.75 -7.91 14.56
C ALA A 110 3.31 -8.84 13.41
N VAL A 111 2.81 -10.05 13.72
CA VAL A 111 2.50 -11.10 12.75
C VAL A 111 1.08 -11.61 12.96
N GLY A 112 0.52 -12.22 11.93
CA GLY A 112 -0.81 -12.80 11.95
C GLY A 112 -1.33 -13.08 10.55
N PRO A 113 -2.50 -13.72 10.45
CA PRO A 113 -3.19 -13.87 9.18
C PRO A 113 -3.64 -12.53 8.60
N ASN A 114 -3.73 -12.52 7.27
CA ASN A 114 -4.35 -11.51 6.44
C ASN A 114 -3.88 -10.08 6.71
N ILE A 115 -2.55 -9.95 6.81
CA ILE A 115 -1.82 -8.68 6.91
C ILE A 115 -1.39 -8.26 5.51
N SER A 116 -1.53 -6.96 5.23
CA SER A 116 -0.99 -6.34 4.02
C SER A 116 -0.09 -5.16 4.35
N ASP A 117 1.02 -5.04 3.62
CA ASP A 117 1.79 -3.81 3.55
C ASP A 117 1.17 -2.89 2.49
N LEU A 118 1.02 -1.63 2.84
CA LEU A 118 0.51 -0.59 1.95
C LEU A 118 1.50 0.56 1.87
N THR A 119 1.81 0.96 0.63
CA THR A 119 2.70 2.08 0.31
C THR A 119 2.07 2.96 -0.77
N ILE A 120 2.51 4.21 -0.85
CA ILE A 120 2.18 5.12 -1.95
C ILE A 120 3.45 5.31 -2.77
N GLN A 121 3.41 4.96 -4.06
CA GLN A 121 4.61 4.91 -4.89
C GLN A 121 4.50 5.82 -6.12
N ILE A 122 5.59 6.49 -6.44
CA ILE A 122 5.76 7.36 -7.61
C ILE A 122 6.93 6.85 -8.44
N GLN A 123 6.74 6.81 -9.76
CA GLN A 123 7.81 6.55 -10.72
C GLN A 123 8.23 7.82 -11.44
N GLN A 124 9.54 8.02 -11.62
CA GLN A 124 10.10 9.11 -12.42
C GLN A 124 11.04 8.52 -13.47
N TYR A 125 10.90 8.95 -14.74
CA TYR A 125 11.84 8.58 -15.79
C TYR A 125 13.12 9.42 -15.69
N ASN A 126 14.28 8.77 -15.64
CA ASN A 126 15.58 9.43 -15.66
C ASN A 126 16.10 9.50 -17.10
N PRO A 127 16.13 10.70 -17.73
CA PRO A 127 16.53 10.85 -19.13
C PRO A 127 18.03 10.58 -19.36
N ARG A 128 18.86 10.54 -18.31
CA ARG A 128 20.29 10.24 -18.44
C ARG A 128 20.57 8.74 -18.52
N THR A 129 19.83 7.95 -17.75
CA THR A 129 20.04 6.49 -17.65
C THR A 129 19.06 5.71 -18.51
N GLY A 130 17.99 6.34 -18.97
CA GLY A 130 16.91 5.68 -19.70
C GLY A 130 16.06 4.75 -18.82
N ALA A 131 16.17 4.85 -17.49
CA ALA A 131 15.49 3.98 -16.54
C ALA A 131 14.47 4.75 -15.68
N TYR A 132 13.48 4.03 -15.17
CA TYR A 132 12.58 4.56 -14.15
C TYR A 132 13.17 4.39 -12.74
N GLU A 133 13.00 5.42 -11.92
CA GLU A 133 13.32 5.47 -10.49
C GLU A 133 12.02 5.45 -9.68
N LEU A 134 12.01 4.70 -8.57
CA LEU A 134 10.84 4.48 -7.73
C LEU A 134 11.00 5.16 -6.38
N SER A 135 9.94 5.80 -5.91
CA SER A 135 9.92 6.49 -4.63
C SER A 135 8.67 6.21 -3.79
N LEU A 136 8.89 5.82 -2.52
CA LEU A 136 7.82 5.66 -1.53
C LEU A 136 7.54 6.99 -0.86
N MET A 137 6.26 7.34 -0.79
CA MET A 137 5.81 8.61 -0.25
C MET A 137 5.46 8.53 1.24
N PRO A 138 5.68 9.61 2.02
CA PRO A 138 5.36 9.64 3.44
C PRO A 138 3.85 9.54 3.70
N VAL A 139 3.52 8.84 4.78
CA VAL A 139 2.18 8.67 5.32
C VAL A 139 2.17 9.00 6.80
N ILE A 140 1.22 9.81 7.23
CA ILE A 140 0.98 10.15 8.64
C ILE A 140 -0.24 9.38 9.14
N ARG A 141 -0.06 8.61 10.22
CA ARG A 141 -1.12 7.79 10.84
C ARG A 141 -0.81 7.44 12.29
N PHE A 142 -1.77 6.85 13.00
CA PHE A 142 -1.49 6.15 14.25
C PHE A 142 -0.50 4.99 14.05
N PRO A 143 0.30 4.61 15.06
CA PRO A 143 1.36 3.62 14.93
C PRO A 143 0.88 2.27 14.37
N ASN A 144 1.66 1.70 13.44
CA ASN A 144 1.36 0.39 12.83
C ASN A 144 1.16 -0.72 13.87
N PHE A 145 1.95 -0.72 14.95
CA PHE A 145 1.90 -1.79 15.95
C PHE A 145 0.57 -1.81 16.72
N SER A 146 0.10 -0.65 17.17
CA SER A 146 -1.19 -0.54 17.85
C SER A 146 -2.37 -0.75 16.90
N ASP A 147 -2.22 -0.44 15.61
CA ASP A 147 -3.30 -0.46 14.61
C ASP A 147 -4.65 0.06 15.15
N ARG A 148 -4.67 1.35 15.51
CA ARG A 148 -5.88 1.99 16.04
C ARG A 148 -6.94 2.05 14.95
N THR A 149 -8.06 1.39 15.19
CA THR A 149 -9.15 1.20 14.23
C THR A 149 -10.49 1.65 14.81
N ALA A 150 -11.44 1.86 13.92
CA ALA A 150 -12.83 2.17 14.19
C ALA A 150 -13.74 1.11 13.57
N ASP A 151 -14.91 0.88 14.16
CA ASP A 151 -15.96 0.05 13.55
C ASP A 151 -17.09 0.94 13.09
N ILE A 152 -17.38 0.86 11.79
CA ILE A 152 -18.41 1.69 11.16
C ILE A 152 -19.36 0.77 10.37
N PRO A 153 -20.69 0.93 10.50
CA PRO A 153 -21.65 0.17 9.72
C PRO A 153 -21.45 0.31 8.21
N LEU A 154 -21.62 -0.79 7.45
CA LEU A 154 -21.42 -0.79 5.99
C LEU A 154 -22.33 0.24 5.28
N GLU A 155 -23.53 0.46 5.81
CA GLU A 155 -24.53 1.36 5.26
C GLU A 155 -24.14 2.84 5.39
N ARG A 156 -23.18 3.18 6.26
CA ARG A 156 -22.67 4.55 6.43
C ARG A 156 -21.58 4.91 5.43
N PHE A 157 -21.01 3.93 4.71
CA PHE A 157 -20.05 4.19 3.64
C PHE A 157 -20.75 4.32 2.31
N PHE A 158 -20.59 5.47 1.66
CA PHE A 158 -21.07 5.70 0.32
C PHE A 158 -19.92 5.77 -0.67
N ILE A 159 -20.09 5.11 -1.80
CA ILE A 159 -19.12 5.03 -2.88
C ILE A 159 -19.82 5.33 -4.21
N LEU A 160 -19.02 5.68 -5.21
CA LEU A 160 -19.50 5.95 -6.56
C LEU A 160 -19.17 4.77 -7.47
N VAL A 161 -20.15 4.36 -8.28
CA VAL A 161 -20.06 3.25 -9.23
C VAL A 161 -20.59 3.68 -10.60
N GLY A 162 -20.39 2.87 -11.62
CA GLY A 162 -20.78 3.13 -13.01
C GLY A 162 -19.57 3.32 -13.93
N ASN A 163 -18.41 3.68 -13.37
CA ASN A 163 -17.15 3.83 -14.11
C ASN A 163 -16.68 2.53 -14.76
N GLU A 164 -17.01 1.37 -14.18
CA GLU A 164 -16.70 0.05 -14.71
C GLU A 164 -17.42 -0.26 -16.04
N LYS A 165 -18.52 0.45 -16.34
CA LYS A 165 -19.32 0.32 -17.57
C LYS A 165 -19.37 1.59 -18.42
N GLY A 166 -18.57 2.61 -18.05
CA GLY A 166 -18.61 3.92 -18.69
C GLY A 166 -19.97 4.65 -18.53
N GLN A 167 -20.73 4.31 -17.49
CA GLN A 167 -22.04 4.88 -17.20
C GLN A 167 -21.92 6.11 -16.27
N PRO A 168 -22.95 6.98 -16.21
CA PRO A 168 -23.02 8.05 -15.22
C PRO A 168 -22.84 7.52 -13.80
N LEU A 169 -22.10 8.27 -12.97
CA LEU A 169 -21.80 7.83 -11.61
C LEU A 169 -23.05 7.78 -10.74
N GLN A 170 -23.22 6.67 -10.04
CA GLN A 170 -24.30 6.44 -9.08
C GLN A 170 -23.73 6.28 -7.69
N ARG A 171 -24.41 6.86 -6.70
CA ARG A 171 -24.04 6.72 -5.29
C ARG A 171 -24.75 5.50 -4.69
N VAL A 172 -23.96 4.56 -4.21
CA VAL A 172 -24.45 3.36 -3.50
C VAL A 172 -23.73 3.24 -2.15
N ASN A 173 -24.31 2.51 -1.20
CA ASN A 173 -23.60 2.20 0.04
C ASN A 173 -22.74 0.93 -0.12
N LEU A 174 -21.78 0.73 0.79
CA LEU A 174 -20.84 -0.39 0.69
C LEU A 174 -21.52 -1.75 0.84
N LYS A 175 -22.61 -1.83 1.61
CA LYS A 175 -23.41 -3.06 1.75
C LYS A 175 -24.06 -3.46 0.43
N GLU A 176 -24.67 -2.51 -0.28
CA GLU A 176 -25.25 -2.73 -1.60
C GLU A 176 -24.17 -3.17 -2.60
N PHE A 177 -23.04 -2.47 -2.61
CA PHE A 177 -21.92 -2.79 -3.50
C PHE A 177 -21.41 -4.22 -3.30
N LEU A 178 -21.09 -4.61 -2.06
CA LEU A 178 -20.59 -5.94 -1.75
C LEU A 178 -21.67 -7.02 -1.87
N GLY A 179 -22.92 -6.68 -1.55
CA GLY A 179 -24.11 -7.53 -1.70
C GLY A 179 -24.34 -7.95 -3.14
N ASN A 180 -24.10 -7.02 -4.07
CA ASN A 180 -24.34 -7.19 -5.51
C ASN A 180 -23.06 -7.08 -6.34
N PHE A 181 -21.91 -7.42 -5.76
CA PHE A 181 -20.57 -7.16 -6.31
C PHE A 181 -20.40 -7.55 -7.78
N ARG A 182 -20.94 -8.70 -8.20
CA ARG A 182 -20.84 -9.15 -9.60
C ARG A 182 -21.39 -8.14 -10.61
N ASN A 183 -22.41 -7.37 -10.22
CA ASN A 183 -23.03 -6.36 -11.08
C ASN A 183 -22.14 -5.12 -11.28
N TYR A 184 -21.17 -4.91 -10.40
CA TYR A 184 -20.22 -3.80 -10.42
C TYR A 184 -18.84 -4.18 -10.97
N LEU A 185 -18.76 -5.30 -11.68
CA LEU A 185 -17.61 -5.67 -12.50
C LEU A 185 -17.82 -5.17 -13.93
N HIS A 186 -16.73 -4.74 -14.57
CA HIS A 186 -16.67 -4.47 -16.00
C HIS A 186 -16.98 -5.76 -16.78
N ASN A 187 -16.33 -6.87 -16.40
CA ASN A 187 -16.62 -8.19 -16.92
C ASN A 187 -17.11 -9.13 -15.81
N PRO A 188 -18.44 -9.28 -15.63
CA PRO A 188 -19.02 -10.20 -14.65
C PRO A 188 -18.63 -11.68 -14.83
N GLN A 189 -18.18 -12.08 -16.03
CA GLN A 189 -17.71 -13.44 -16.30
C GLN A 189 -16.24 -13.64 -15.88
N SER A 190 -15.52 -12.57 -15.52
CA SER A 190 -14.20 -12.66 -14.90
C SER A 190 -14.27 -13.23 -13.48
N TRP A 191 -15.44 -13.28 -12.84
CA TRP A 191 -15.63 -13.98 -11.58
C TRP A 191 -16.22 -15.37 -11.83
N ALA A 192 -15.37 -16.40 -11.75
CA ALA A 192 -15.81 -17.77 -12.00
C ALA A 192 -16.86 -18.25 -10.99
N GLY A 193 -17.79 -19.07 -11.47
CA GLY A 193 -18.95 -19.54 -10.72
C GLY A 193 -20.15 -18.60 -10.80
N ASN A 194 -21.14 -18.80 -9.92
CA ASN A 194 -22.43 -18.09 -9.94
C ASN A 194 -22.65 -17.16 -8.73
N ARG A 195 -21.65 -17.01 -7.85
CA ARG A 195 -21.72 -16.13 -6.67
C ARG A 195 -21.92 -14.68 -7.08
N ARG A 196 -22.76 -13.95 -6.35
CA ARG A 196 -23.08 -12.54 -6.63
C ARG A 196 -22.62 -11.59 -5.53
N SER A 197 -22.38 -12.10 -4.33
CA SER A 197 -22.12 -11.34 -3.12
C SER A 197 -20.75 -11.66 -2.52
N LEU A 198 -20.12 -10.65 -1.94
CA LEU A 198 -18.94 -10.74 -1.08
C LEU A 198 -19.27 -10.50 0.40
N LEU A 199 -20.55 -10.49 0.79
CA LEU A 199 -20.95 -10.37 2.19
C LEU A 199 -21.05 -11.75 2.86
N ALA A 200 -20.72 -11.79 4.14
CA ALA A 200 -21.03 -12.87 5.05
C ALA A 200 -22.02 -12.37 6.14
N ASP A 201 -22.72 -13.29 6.81
CA ASP A 201 -23.73 -12.96 7.83
C ASP A 201 -23.20 -12.08 8.97
N ARG A 202 -21.89 -12.13 9.24
CA ARG A 202 -21.23 -11.32 10.26
C ARG A 202 -21.02 -9.85 9.87
N ASP A 203 -21.09 -9.52 8.57
CA ASP A 203 -20.64 -8.24 8.02
C ASP A 203 -21.67 -7.14 8.30
N SER A 204 -21.73 -6.70 9.57
CA SER A 204 -22.51 -5.54 10.03
C SER A 204 -21.68 -4.26 10.01
N HIS A 205 -20.38 -4.36 10.30
CA HIS A 205 -19.42 -3.27 10.36
C HIS A 205 -18.18 -3.60 9.53
N VAL A 206 -17.47 -2.54 9.11
CA VAL A 206 -16.12 -2.65 8.55
C VAL A 206 -15.09 -2.10 9.55
N LEU A 207 -13.88 -2.65 9.49
CA LEU A 207 -12.73 -2.24 10.28
C LEU A 207 -12.04 -1.07 9.58
N VAL A 208 -12.02 0.10 10.20
CA VAL A 208 -11.63 1.36 9.55
C VAL A 208 -10.35 1.91 10.18
N SER A 209 -9.43 2.37 9.35
CA SER A 209 -8.32 3.24 9.77
C SER A 209 -8.22 4.45 8.84
N ALA A 210 -7.60 5.53 9.31
CA ALA A 210 -7.40 6.73 8.52
C ALA A 210 -5.94 7.19 8.54
N GLN A 211 -5.49 7.73 7.41
CA GLN A 211 -4.12 8.21 7.23
C GLN A 211 -4.06 9.39 6.25
N ALA A 212 -3.00 10.20 6.35
CA ALA A 212 -2.71 11.27 5.41
C ALA A 212 -1.47 10.95 4.58
N CYS A 213 -1.60 10.98 3.25
CA CYS A 213 -0.54 10.64 2.30
C CYS A 213 0.01 11.91 1.63
N PHE A 214 1.33 12.03 1.50
CA PHE A 214 1.96 13.22 0.91
C PHE A 214 2.40 12.96 -0.53
N LEU A 215 2.07 13.87 -1.44
CA LEU A 215 2.48 13.83 -2.84
C LEU A 215 3.43 15.00 -3.15
N PRO A 216 4.52 14.74 -3.89
CA PRO A 216 5.51 15.73 -4.29
C PRO A 216 4.97 16.48 -5.51
N ILE A 217 4.10 17.47 -5.31
CA ILE A 217 3.45 18.19 -6.41
C ILE A 217 4.05 19.61 -6.47
N PRO A 218 4.87 19.95 -7.48
CA PRO A 218 5.33 21.33 -7.66
C PRO A 218 4.16 22.26 -8.04
N PRO A 219 4.31 23.59 -7.89
CA PRO A 219 3.29 24.54 -8.33
C PRO A 219 3.00 24.37 -9.82
N GLN A 220 1.72 24.39 -10.20
CA GLN A 220 1.25 24.17 -11.57
C GLN A 220 1.64 22.79 -12.15
N GLY A 221 2.01 21.85 -11.29
CA GLY A 221 2.39 20.49 -11.66
C GLY A 221 1.40 19.45 -11.19
N GLU A 222 1.73 18.20 -11.49
CA GLU A 222 0.96 17.02 -11.13
C GLU A 222 1.89 15.88 -10.74
N ALA A 223 1.42 14.99 -9.88
CA ALA A 223 2.12 13.77 -9.50
C ALA A 223 1.30 12.55 -9.92
N THR A 224 1.85 11.71 -10.79
CA THR A 224 1.29 10.38 -11.11
C THR A 224 1.79 9.37 -10.10
N PHE A 225 0.87 8.64 -9.47
CA PHE A 225 1.18 7.71 -8.38
C PHE A 225 0.23 6.52 -8.35
N ASN A 226 0.60 5.49 -7.58
CA ASN A 226 -0.28 4.37 -7.27
C ASN A 226 -0.18 4.02 -5.77
N PRO A 227 -1.31 3.73 -5.11
CA PRO A 227 -1.29 2.85 -3.94
C PRO A 227 -0.77 1.48 -4.36
N VAL A 228 0.11 0.90 -3.56
CA VAL A 228 0.70 -0.42 -3.80
C VAL A 228 0.47 -1.28 -2.58
N LEU A 229 -0.13 -2.44 -2.80
CA LEU A 229 -0.52 -3.38 -1.74
C LEU A 229 0.24 -4.69 -1.92
N PHE A 230 0.90 -5.15 -0.87
CA PHE A 230 1.47 -6.50 -0.79
C PHE A 230 0.78 -7.26 0.33
N ASN A 231 0.21 -8.43 0.02
CA ASN A 231 -0.39 -9.28 1.05
C ASN A 231 0.44 -10.54 1.27
N TYR A 232 0.85 -10.81 2.51
CA TYR A 232 1.78 -11.91 2.83
C TYR A 232 1.26 -13.31 2.52
N GLN A 233 -0.07 -13.44 2.44
CA GLN A 233 -0.73 -14.70 2.16
C GLN A 233 -1.03 -14.85 0.68
N SER A 234 -1.33 -13.78 -0.04
CA SER A 234 -1.58 -13.78 -1.48
C SER A 234 -0.43 -14.35 -2.30
N TYR A 235 -0.78 -15.08 -3.35
CA TYR A 235 0.12 -15.48 -4.43
C TYR A 235 -0.69 -15.76 -5.70
N GLU A 236 0.01 -15.97 -6.81
CA GLU A 236 -0.59 -16.25 -8.12
C GLU A 236 -1.71 -17.30 -8.05
N LYS A 237 -2.88 -16.95 -8.60
CA LYS A 237 -4.11 -17.78 -8.63
C LYS A 237 -4.71 -18.13 -7.26
N ASN A 238 -4.15 -17.64 -6.15
CA ASN A 238 -4.70 -17.85 -4.81
C ASN A 238 -4.62 -16.57 -3.95
N PRO A 239 -5.35 -15.51 -4.34
CA PRO A 239 -5.37 -14.24 -3.60
C PRO A 239 -5.98 -14.44 -2.20
N ALA A 240 -5.38 -13.83 -1.18
CA ALA A 240 -5.97 -13.74 0.17
C ALA A 240 -6.88 -12.51 0.34
N VAL A 241 -6.79 -11.56 -0.59
CA VAL A 241 -7.49 -10.28 -0.52
C VAL A 241 -7.91 -9.85 -1.93
N LEU A 242 -9.15 -9.36 -2.03
CA LEU A 242 -9.60 -8.47 -3.09
C LEU A 242 -9.44 -7.03 -2.60
N ALA A 243 -8.75 -6.19 -3.37
CA ALA A 243 -8.64 -4.76 -3.11
C ALA A 243 -9.65 -4.00 -3.96
N ILE A 244 -10.40 -3.09 -3.34
CA ILE A 244 -11.30 -2.15 -4.02
C ILE A 244 -10.79 -0.74 -3.75
N LEU A 245 -10.29 -0.09 -4.80
CA LEU A 245 -9.91 1.30 -4.80
C LEU A 245 -11.14 2.17 -5.04
N VAL A 246 -11.40 3.14 -4.16
CA VAL A 246 -12.55 4.05 -4.25
C VAL A 246 -12.05 5.48 -4.36
N THR A 247 -12.54 6.20 -5.36
CA THR A 247 -12.24 7.63 -5.57
C THR A 247 -13.54 8.40 -5.84
N ARG A 248 -13.45 9.73 -5.92
CA ARG A 248 -14.57 10.58 -6.38
C ARG A 248 -15.02 10.28 -7.82
N GLN A 249 -14.26 9.51 -8.59
CA GLN A 249 -14.57 9.17 -9.99
C GLN A 249 -15.11 7.75 -10.16
N GLY A 250 -15.20 6.96 -9.09
CA GLY A 250 -15.69 5.59 -9.17
C GLY A 250 -14.92 4.60 -8.31
N THR A 251 -15.12 3.30 -8.58
CA THR A 251 -14.53 2.17 -7.86
C THR A 251 -13.74 1.25 -8.77
N SER A 252 -12.74 0.53 -8.26
CA SER A 252 -11.93 -0.40 -9.06
C SER A 252 -11.54 -1.59 -8.22
N ALA A 253 -11.97 -2.78 -8.61
CA ALA A 253 -11.75 -4.00 -7.84
C ALA A 253 -10.70 -4.89 -8.51
N THR A 254 -9.67 -5.28 -7.78
CA THR A 254 -8.58 -6.14 -8.29
C THR A 254 -8.15 -7.15 -7.23
N VAL A 255 -7.95 -8.40 -7.63
CA VAL A 255 -7.40 -9.43 -6.74
C VAL A 255 -5.91 -9.25 -6.53
N ILE A 256 -5.42 -9.51 -5.32
CA ILE A 256 -3.99 -9.35 -5.00
C ILE A 256 -3.27 -10.68 -5.15
N ASP A 257 -2.29 -10.76 -6.06
CA ASP A 257 -1.44 -11.93 -6.27
C ASP A 257 0.06 -11.68 -6.10
N ASN A 258 0.45 -10.43 -5.84
CA ASN A 258 1.83 -9.97 -5.66
C ASN A 258 2.76 -10.19 -6.88
N LYS A 259 2.21 -10.44 -8.07
CA LYS A 259 2.99 -10.64 -9.31
C LYS A 259 2.67 -9.63 -10.40
N ARG A 260 1.39 -9.36 -10.63
CA ARG A 260 0.96 -8.47 -11.70
C ARG A 260 1.27 -7.02 -11.38
N ASP A 261 1.18 -6.19 -12.42
CA ASP A 261 1.19 -4.74 -12.27
C ASP A 261 2.46 -4.20 -11.58
N ALA A 262 3.61 -4.84 -11.79
CA ALA A 262 4.91 -4.35 -11.36
C ALA A 262 5.30 -3.05 -12.10
N PHE A 263 6.08 -2.18 -11.45
CA PHE A 263 6.64 -0.96 -12.06
C PHE A 263 7.70 -1.30 -13.10
N ALA A 264 7.83 -0.46 -14.14
CA ALA A 264 8.86 -0.60 -15.17
C ALA A 264 10.29 -0.45 -14.61
N ALA A 265 10.44 0.16 -13.44
CA ALA A 265 11.71 0.23 -12.71
C ALA A 265 12.29 -1.17 -12.40
N GLY A 266 11.47 -2.23 -12.43
CA GLY A 266 11.82 -3.57 -11.96
C GLY A 266 11.89 -3.61 -10.43
N GLN A 267 11.61 -4.76 -9.82
CA GLN A 267 11.67 -4.97 -8.36
C GLN A 267 10.61 -4.22 -7.55
N THR A 268 9.34 -4.57 -7.73
CA THR A 268 8.29 -4.02 -6.88
C THR A 268 7.93 -4.98 -5.76
N TRP A 269 8.00 -4.45 -4.55
CA TRP A 269 7.27 -4.98 -3.42
C TRP A 269 5.80 -4.59 -3.56
N GLY A 270 4.95 -5.57 -3.83
CA GLY A 270 3.50 -5.38 -3.94
C GLY A 270 2.99 -5.13 -5.36
N GLN A 271 1.67 -5.10 -5.44
CA GLN A 271 0.90 -4.93 -6.66
C GLN A 271 0.33 -3.51 -6.71
N ARG A 272 0.54 -2.81 -7.84
CA ARG A 272 -0.02 -1.48 -8.06
C ARG A 272 -1.54 -1.56 -8.18
N LEU A 273 -2.22 -0.62 -7.55
CA LEU A 273 -3.66 -0.45 -7.69
C LEU A 273 -3.94 0.66 -8.69
N PHE A 274 -4.82 0.36 -9.63
CA PHE A 274 -5.21 1.26 -10.72
C PHE A 274 -6.68 1.63 -10.63
N PHE A 275 -7.03 2.75 -11.26
CA PHE A 275 -8.41 3.10 -11.54
C PHE A 275 -8.91 2.34 -12.79
N ASN A 276 -10.11 1.76 -12.71
CA ASN A 276 -10.83 1.10 -13.78
C ASN A 276 -11.66 2.13 -14.55
N LYS A 277 -11.24 2.46 -15.76
CA LYS A 277 -11.95 3.32 -16.70
C LYS A 277 -12.59 2.42 -17.78
N ASN A 278 -13.73 1.81 -17.44
CA ASN A 278 -14.48 0.95 -18.34
C ASN A 278 -13.65 -0.18 -18.99
N GLY A 279 -12.94 -0.95 -18.16
CA GLY A 279 -12.09 -2.06 -18.59
C GLY A 279 -10.64 -1.66 -18.88
N GLU A 280 -10.31 -0.38 -18.83
CA GLU A 280 -8.95 0.14 -19.03
C GLU A 280 -8.36 0.64 -17.71
N ARG A 281 -7.09 0.34 -17.44
CA ARG A 281 -6.40 0.77 -16.21
C ARG A 281 -5.77 2.15 -16.40
N ALA A 282 -5.81 2.97 -15.35
CA ALA A 282 -5.14 4.27 -15.31
C ALA A 282 -4.56 4.52 -13.91
N SER A 283 -3.32 5.02 -13.83
CA SER A 283 -2.75 5.46 -12.55
C SER A 283 -3.52 6.65 -11.99
N LEU A 284 -3.35 6.91 -10.69
CA LEU A 284 -3.90 8.11 -10.08
C LEU A 284 -2.99 9.31 -10.34
N VAL A 285 -3.59 10.48 -10.41
CA VAL A 285 -2.93 11.77 -10.58
C VAL A 285 -3.38 12.69 -9.46
N GLY A 286 -2.42 13.31 -8.78
CA GLY A 286 -2.66 14.35 -7.80
C GLY A 286 -2.31 15.72 -8.37
N GLN A 287 -3.19 16.69 -8.14
CA GLN A 287 -2.97 18.11 -8.46
C GLN A 287 -3.22 18.95 -7.20
N ARG A 288 -2.55 20.09 -7.07
CA ARG A 288 -2.85 21.04 -5.98
C ARG A 288 -4.27 21.56 -6.13
N ALA A 289 -4.97 21.73 -5.01
CA ALA A 289 -6.33 22.26 -5.01
C ALA A 289 -6.42 23.60 -5.77
N ARG A 290 -5.50 24.54 -5.49
CA ARG A 290 -5.47 25.85 -6.15
C ARG A 290 -5.39 25.74 -7.68
N ASP A 291 -4.57 24.82 -8.18
CA ASP A 291 -4.30 24.64 -9.63
C ASP A 291 -5.48 23.95 -10.32
N PHE A 292 -6.15 23.01 -9.63
CA PHE A 292 -7.31 22.29 -10.15
C PHE A 292 -8.52 23.20 -10.42
N GLY A 293 -8.76 24.16 -9.53
CA GLY A 293 -9.86 25.11 -9.71
C GLY A 293 -9.67 25.99 -10.96
N VAL A 294 -8.43 26.43 -11.19
CA VAL A 294 -8.05 27.23 -12.37
C VAL A 294 -8.18 26.41 -13.65
N SER A 295 -7.67 25.16 -13.67
CA SER A 295 -7.73 24.30 -14.85
C SER A 295 -9.16 23.91 -15.27
N THR A 296 -10.10 23.93 -14.33
CA THR A 296 -11.52 23.62 -14.57
C THR A 296 -12.41 24.85 -14.79
N GLY A 297 -11.82 26.04 -14.87
CA GLY A 297 -12.55 27.30 -15.10
C GLY A 297 -13.41 27.74 -13.92
N ARG A 298 -13.19 27.19 -12.71
CA ARG A 298 -13.92 27.51 -11.48
C ARG A 298 -13.22 28.55 -10.60
N GLY A 299 -12.08 29.08 -11.05
CA GLY A 299 -11.19 29.92 -10.24
C GLY A 299 -10.45 29.09 -9.20
N GLU A 300 -9.50 29.69 -8.47
CA GLU A 300 -8.76 28.97 -7.42
C GLU A 300 -9.71 28.39 -6.37
N ILE A 301 -9.52 27.12 -6.03
CA ILE A 301 -10.23 26.49 -4.90
C ILE A 301 -9.28 26.28 -3.73
N THR A 302 -9.79 26.52 -2.53
CA THR A 302 -9.03 26.33 -1.28
C THR A 302 -8.95 24.86 -0.88
N SER A 303 -7.96 24.50 -0.06
CA SER A 303 -7.85 23.16 0.54
C SER A 303 -9.12 22.75 1.29
N ALA A 304 -9.69 23.65 2.08
CA ALA A 304 -10.90 23.38 2.84
C ALA A 304 -12.10 23.04 1.93
N GLN A 305 -12.24 23.71 0.78
CA GLN A 305 -13.28 23.41 -0.21
C GLN A 305 -13.04 22.04 -0.86
N ALA A 306 -11.80 21.74 -1.26
CA ALA A 306 -11.45 20.45 -1.84
C ALA A 306 -11.70 19.30 -0.86
N GLU A 307 -11.32 19.47 0.41
CA GLU A 307 -11.52 18.48 1.48
C GLU A 307 -12.99 18.28 1.83
N ALA A 308 -13.76 19.37 1.97
CA ALA A 308 -15.20 19.30 2.23
C ALA A 308 -15.96 18.57 1.12
N ALA A 309 -15.49 18.69 -0.13
CA ALA A 309 -16.01 17.97 -1.28
C ALA A 309 -15.42 16.55 -1.45
N GLY A 310 -14.53 16.11 -0.56
CA GLY A 310 -13.88 14.80 -0.63
C GLY A 310 -12.94 14.62 -1.82
N MET A 311 -12.47 15.71 -2.44
CA MET A 311 -11.66 15.67 -3.66
C MET A 311 -10.26 15.09 -3.43
N ASN A 312 -9.78 15.12 -2.19
CA ASN A 312 -8.48 14.61 -1.78
C ASN A 312 -8.57 13.24 -1.09
N MET A 313 -9.71 12.57 -1.14
CA MET A 313 -9.96 11.32 -0.44
C MET A 313 -9.93 10.13 -1.40
N VAL A 314 -9.19 9.10 -1.02
CA VAL A 314 -9.25 7.76 -1.62
C VAL A 314 -9.49 6.77 -0.51
N MET A 315 -10.35 5.77 -0.73
CA MET A 315 -10.48 4.65 0.20
C MET A 315 -9.93 3.38 -0.45
N LEU A 316 -9.20 2.59 0.33
CA LEU A 316 -8.80 1.26 -0.04
C LEU A 316 -9.57 0.26 0.82
N ILE A 317 -10.40 -0.56 0.18
CA ILE A 317 -11.18 -1.60 0.86
C ILE A 317 -10.52 -2.95 0.57
N GLN A 318 -10.17 -3.67 1.62
CA GLN A 318 -9.65 -5.04 1.53
C GLN A 318 -10.73 -6.01 1.98
N VAL A 319 -11.15 -6.88 1.05
CA VAL A 319 -12.10 -7.97 1.31
C VAL A 319 -11.30 -9.26 1.42
N PRO A 320 -11.20 -9.87 2.62
CA PRO A 320 -10.49 -11.12 2.80
C PRO A 320 -11.14 -12.27 2.04
N LEU A 321 -10.32 -13.07 1.37
CA LEU A 321 -10.71 -14.18 0.52
C LEU A 321 -10.19 -15.51 1.08
N LYS A 322 -10.96 -16.58 0.86
CA LYS A 322 -10.54 -17.94 1.19
C LYS A 322 -9.39 -18.34 0.29
N GLN A 323 -8.38 -18.95 0.90
CA GLN A 323 -7.24 -19.49 0.19
C GLN A 323 -7.26 -21.01 0.18
N ALA A 324 -6.83 -21.60 -0.93
CA ALA A 324 -6.40 -22.99 -0.93
C ALA A 324 -5.12 -23.13 -0.06
N PRO A 325 -4.96 -24.25 0.67
CA PRO A 325 -3.70 -24.54 1.38
C PRO A 325 -2.51 -24.48 0.41
N ARG A 326 -1.42 -23.81 0.81
CA ARG A 326 -0.22 -23.71 -0.01
C ARG A 326 0.37 -25.10 -0.31
N PRO A 327 0.56 -25.49 -1.59
CA PRO A 327 1.56 -26.48 -1.93
C PRO A 327 2.95 -25.96 -1.56
N ARG A 328 3.83 -26.84 -1.07
CA ARG A 328 5.25 -26.50 -0.80
C ARG A 328 5.94 -26.14 -2.14
N PRO A 329 6.59 -24.97 -2.27
CA PRO A 329 7.37 -24.69 -3.48
C PRO A 329 8.66 -25.53 -3.53
N ALA A 330 9.05 -25.92 -4.74
CA ALA A 330 10.43 -26.29 -5.09
C ALA A 330 11.09 -25.10 -5.82
N MET A 331 12.40 -24.93 -5.58
CA MET A 331 13.24 -23.79 -5.96
C MET A 331 13.66 -23.77 -7.45
N PRO A 332 14.17 -22.63 -7.93
CA PRO A 332 15.58 -22.58 -8.34
C PRO A 332 16.41 -21.53 -7.61
N LEU A 333 17.71 -21.80 -7.57
CA LEU A 333 18.78 -21.30 -6.70
C LEU A 333 19.74 -20.41 -7.51
N PHE A 334 20.10 -19.19 -7.10
CA PHE A 334 21.33 -18.50 -7.57
C PHE A 334 21.85 -17.44 -6.57
N SER A 335 23.16 -17.16 -6.64
CA SER A 335 24.03 -16.54 -5.62
C SER A 335 25.01 -15.50 -6.22
N MET A 336 25.22 -14.35 -5.54
CA MET A 336 26.30 -13.30 -5.60
C MET A 336 26.37 -12.34 -6.82
N PRO A 337 27.07 -11.15 -6.79
CA PRO A 337 27.62 -10.24 -5.75
C PRO A 337 27.14 -8.74 -5.82
N LEU A 338 27.59 -7.86 -4.90
CA LEU A 338 27.14 -6.44 -4.71
C LEU A 338 27.98 -5.35 -5.43
N PRO A 339 27.36 -4.21 -5.86
CA PRO A 339 28.01 -2.90 -5.91
C PRO A 339 27.49 -1.94 -4.81
N ALA A 340 28.38 -1.06 -4.33
CA ALA A 340 28.14 -0.07 -3.29
C ALA A 340 27.52 1.23 -3.82
N LEU A 341 26.64 1.86 -3.04
CA LEU A 341 26.24 3.27 -3.20
C LEU A 341 26.22 3.96 -1.82
N MET A 342 26.89 5.10 -1.74
CA MET A 342 26.84 6.10 -0.65
C MET A 342 26.03 7.30 -1.14
N GLU A 343 25.33 7.99 -0.24
CA GLU A 343 25.32 9.47 -0.22
C GLU A 343 24.85 10.04 1.13
N VAL A 344 25.34 11.25 1.43
CA VAL A 344 25.18 12.03 2.67
C VAL A 344 24.19 13.18 2.41
N ILE A 345 23.30 13.47 3.37
CA ILE A 345 22.32 14.57 3.28
C ILE A 345 22.86 15.83 4.00
N PRO A 346 22.82 17.04 3.38
CA PRO A 346 23.14 18.30 4.06
C PRO A 346 21.93 18.90 4.81
N SER A 347 22.23 19.76 5.78
CA SER A 347 21.28 20.48 6.64
C SER A 347 20.34 21.43 5.89
N VAL A 348 19.06 21.45 6.30
CA VAL A 348 17.98 22.27 5.72
C VAL A 348 17.85 23.61 6.45
N SER A 349 17.75 24.70 5.69
CA SER A 349 17.35 26.04 6.18
C SER A 349 15.85 26.10 6.47
N ALA A 350 15.45 26.93 7.44
CA ALA A 350 14.06 27.07 7.88
C ALA A 350 13.17 27.75 6.81
N ASP A 351 12.63 26.97 5.88
CA ASP A 351 11.58 27.40 4.96
C ASP A 351 10.18 27.20 5.58
N ARG A 352 9.19 27.97 5.09
CA ARG A 352 7.79 27.87 5.55
C ARG A 352 7.09 26.70 4.87
N SER A 353 6.17 26.02 5.59
CA SER A 353 5.36 24.95 5.01
C SER A 353 4.47 25.45 3.87
N ASN A 354 4.22 24.59 2.88
CA ASN A 354 3.31 24.85 1.76
C ASN A 354 2.31 23.71 1.51
N VAL A 355 2.02 22.94 2.57
CA VAL A 355 1.10 21.81 2.50
C VAL A 355 -0.31 22.28 2.14
N GLU A 356 -0.95 21.57 1.23
CA GLU A 356 -2.34 21.83 0.84
C GLU A 356 -3.06 20.53 0.43
N ALA A 357 -4.37 20.56 0.20
CA ALA A 357 -5.09 19.38 -0.28
C ALA A 357 -4.70 19.03 -1.73
N ALA A 358 -4.42 17.75 -1.99
CA ALA A 358 -4.21 17.26 -3.35
C ALA A 358 -5.54 16.72 -3.91
N VAL A 359 -6.06 17.34 -4.97
CA VAL A 359 -7.21 16.82 -5.71
C VAL A 359 -6.76 15.59 -6.49
N ILE A 360 -7.43 14.47 -6.27
CA ILE A 360 -7.10 13.19 -6.90
C ILE A 360 -8.02 12.94 -8.10
N SER A 361 -7.41 12.52 -9.21
CA SER A 361 -8.08 12.00 -10.40
C SER A 361 -7.39 10.75 -10.95
N TYR A 362 -7.93 10.15 -12.00
CA TYR A 362 -7.22 9.17 -12.82
C TYR A 362 -6.43 9.87 -13.96
N GLY A 363 -5.34 9.24 -14.38
CA GLY A 363 -4.46 9.71 -15.46
C GLY A 363 -4.80 9.13 -16.83
N LYS A 364 -3.76 8.96 -17.65
CA LYS A 364 -3.88 8.34 -18.98
C LYS A 364 -4.15 6.84 -18.86
N VAL A 365 -4.77 6.26 -19.88
CA VAL A 365 -4.99 4.82 -19.99
C VAL A 365 -3.64 4.12 -20.26
N GLU A 366 -3.39 3.04 -19.54
CA GLU A 366 -2.14 2.26 -19.56
C GLU A 366 -2.36 0.79 -20.02
N GLY A 367 -3.51 0.52 -20.63
CA GLY A 367 -3.93 -0.78 -21.15
C GLY A 367 -5.06 -1.44 -20.37
N PRO A 368 -5.31 -2.75 -20.59
CA PRO A 368 -6.47 -3.42 -20.00
C PRO A 368 -6.37 -3.53 -18.48
N PHE A 369 -7.51 -3.40 -17.81
CA PHE A 369 -7.68 -3.57 -16.38
C PHE A 369 -8.03 -5.03 -16.06
N THR A 370 -7.35 -5.63 -15.09
CA THR A 370 -7.67 -6.99 -14.64
C THR A 370 -8.39 -6.97 -13.28
N GLU A 371 -9.63 -7.48 -13.28
CA GLU A 371 -10.49 -7.54 -12.10
C GLU A 371 -10.24 -8.81 -11.28
N ILE A 372 -11.02 -9.87 -11.54
CA ILE A 372 -11.04 -11.12 -10.75
C ILE A 372 -10.28 -12.27 -11.45
N ASP A 373 -9.79 -12.02 -12.67
CA ASP A 373 -8.89 -12.94 -13.38
C ASP A 373 -9.42 -14.37 -13.56
N HIS A 374 -10.72 -14.51 -13.79
CA HIS A 374 -11.40 -15.80 -13.93
C HIS A 374 -11.28 -16.70 -12.68
N LEU A 375 -10.95 -16.13 -11.53
CA LEU A 375 -10.80 -16.89 -10.29
C LEU A 375 -12.15 -17.10 -9.59
N PRO A 376 -12.38 -18.28 -8.97
CA PRO A 376 -13.60 -18.58 -8.22
C PRO A 376 -13.49 -18.05 -6.78
N ILE A 377 -13.18 -16.75 -6.63
CA ILE A 377 -12.96 -16.15 -5.30
C ILE A 377 -14.18 -16.30 -4.39
N GLU A 378 -13.92 -16.45 -3.09
CA GLU A 378 -14.93 -16.55 -2.05
C GLU A 378 -14.50 -15.74 -0.83
N ARG A 379 -15.43 -14.97 -0.26
CA ARG A 379 -15.26 -14.21 0.99
C ARG A 379 -14.86 -15.14 2.15
N ASP A 380 -13.82 -14.77 2.91
CA ASP A 380 -13.41 -15.48 4.13
C ASP A 380 -13.99 -14.87 5.41
N PRO A 381 -15.11 -15.38 5.95
CA PRO A 381 -15.81 -14.76 7.08
C PRO A 381 -14.98 -14.73 8.37
N ARG A 382 -13.84 -15.42 8.44
CA ARG A 382 -12.98 -15.35 9.63
C ARG A 382 -12.45 -13.94 9.88
N PHE A 383 -12.22 -13.17 8.83
CA PHE A 383 -11.58 -11.86 8.90
C PHE A 383 -12.57 -10.75 8.52
N PRO A 384 -12.53 -9.57 9.19
CA PRO A 384 -13.38 -8.44 8.83
C PRO A 384 -12.99 -7.85 7.48
N ILE A 385 -13.91 -7.10 6.86
CA ILE A 385 -13.58 -6.23 5.74
C ILE A 385 -12.90 -4.97 6.29
N ARG A 386 -11.75 -4.60 5.72
CA ARG A 386 -10.98 -3.43 6.16
C ARG A 386 -11.12 -2.27 5.19
N VAL A 387 -11.30 -1.07 5.70
CA VAL A 387 -11.33 0.20 4.94
C VAL A 387 -10.22 1.12 5.45
N THR A 388 -9.30 1.48 4.56
CA THR A 388 -8.26 2.47 4.84
C THR A 388 -8.63 3.77 4.13
N VAL A 389 -8.96 4.80 4.91
CA VAL A 389 -9.27 6.15 4.40
C VAL A 389 -7.97 6.93 4.24
N GLN A 390 -7.68 7.40 3.05
CA GLN A 390 -6.46 8.13 2.71
C GLN A 390 -6.78 9.56 2.28
N PHE A 391 -6.27 10.53 3.03
CA PHE A 391 -6.35 11.95 2.67
C PHE A 391 -5.04 12.40 2.04
N TYR A 392 -5.10 12.86 0.79
CA TYR A 392 -3.91 13.25 0.05
C TYR A 392 -3.59 14.74 0.25
N LYS A 393 -2.30 15.00 0.48
CA LYS A 393 -1.73 16.33 0.70
C LYS A 393 -0.64 16.58 -0.33
N ALA A 394 -0.61 17.78 -0.91
CA ALA A 394 0.41 18.22 -1.85
C ALA A 394 1.47 19.05 -1.12
N THR A 395 2.75 18.85 -1.46
CA THR A 395 3.87 19.70 -1.03
C THR A 395 4.97 19.67 -2.09
N ASP A 396 5.83 20.70 -2.13
CA ASP A 396 7.04 20.70 -2.95
C ASP A 396 8.34 20.78 -2.12
N ASN A 397 8.21 20.97 -0.81
CA ASN A 397 9.32 21.21 0.10
C ASN A 397 9.37 20.20 1.26
N GLY A 398 8.33 19.38 1.45
CA GLY A 398 8.29 18.37 2.51
C GLY A 398 8.31 18.95 3.92
N ILE A 399 7.96 20.23 4.10
CA ILE A 399 7.93 20.88 5.41
C ILE A 399 6.49 20.89 5.90
N VAL A 400 6.26 20.38 7.11
CA VAL A 400 4.96 20.44 7.82
C VAL A 400 5.06 21.41 8.98
N SER A 401 4.07 22.30 9.12
CA SER A 401 3.95 23.18 10.28
C SER A 401 3.13 22.52 11.40
N ALA A 402 3.15 23.12 12.59
CA ALA A 402 2.27 22.70 13.69
C ALA A 402 0.78 22.87 13.37
N GLU A 403 0.43 23.80 12.48
CA GLU A 403 -0.95 23.98 12.01
C GLU A 403 -1.36 22.87 11.05
N ASP A 404 -0.49 22.51 10.09
CA ASP A 404 -0.74 21.39 9.18
C ASP A 404 -0.92 20.09 9.95
N MET A 405 -0.06 19.85 10.95
CA MET A 405 -0.14 18.62 11.75
C MET A 405 -1.43 18.54 12.58
N ARG A 406 -1.85 19.66 13.18
CA ARG A 406 -3.14 19.74 13.88
C ARG A 406 -4.30 19.47 12.92
N HIS A 407 -4.29 20.10 11.76
CA HIS A 407 -5.34 19.91 10.74
C HIS A 407 -5.40 18.44 10.25
N ILE A 408 -4.23 17.82 10.03
CA ILE A 408 -4.13 16.39 9.67
C ILE A 408 -4.70 15.51 10.79
N HIS A 409 -4.32 15.79 12.04
CA HIS A 409 -4.87 15.09 13.20
C HIS A 409 -6.40 15.22 13.25
N ASP A 410 -6.95 16.42 13.10
CA ASP A 410 -8.39 16.65 13.18
C ASP A 410 -9.15 15.96 12.04
N GLN A 411 -8.57 15.95 10.83
CA GLN A 411 -9.12 15.23 9.68
C GLN A 411 -9.13 13.72 9.91
N ILE A 412 -8.06 13.15 10.47
CA ILE A 412 -7.97 11.73 10.84
C ILE A 412 -9.00 11.43 11.95
N ALA A 413 -9.02 12.22 13.03
CA ALA A 413 -9.87 12.03 14.19
C ALA A 413 -11.37 12.04 13.84
N LYS A 414 -11.78 12.84 12.85
CA LYS A 414 -13.16 12.89 12.35
C LYS A 414 -13.66 11.54 11.79
N VAL A 415 -12.78 10.70 11.25
CA VAL A 415 -13.17 9.34 10.81
C VAL A 415 -13.58 8.49 12.01
N TYR A 416 -12.83 8.61 13.12
CA TYR A 416 -13.07 7.86 14.35
C TYR A 416 -14.26 8.40 15.15
N SER A 417 -14.57 9.70 15.08
CA SER A 417 -15.66 10.31 15.85
C SER A 417 -17.07 9.84 15.46
N ASN A 418 -17.20 9.22 14.28
CA ASN A 418 -18.48 8.72 13.76
C ASN A 418 -18.62 7.20 13.86
N ALA A 419 -17.68 6.54 14.56
CA ALA A 419 -17.63 5.11 14.72
C ALA A 419 -18.41 4.65 15.96
N ASP A 420 -18.97 3.44 15.87
CA ASP A 420 -19.68 2.85 17.00
C ASP A 420 -18.68 2.26 18.01
N TYR A 421 -17.46 1.91 17.56
CA TYR A 421 -16.35 1.46 18.40
C TYR A 421 -15.02 2.05 17.91
N VAL A 422 -14.11 2.36 18.84
CA VAL A 422 -12.73 2.80 18.54
C VAL A 422 -11.77 2.13 19.52
N GLY A 423 -10.68 1.55 19.01
CA GLY A 423 -9.67 0.88 19.82
C GLY A 423 -8.70 0.07 18.97
N SER A 424 -7.96 -0.82 19.60
CA SER A 424 -7.02 -1.74 18.95
C SER A 424 -7.48 -3.19 19.09
N LEU A 425 -7.56 -3.91 17.96
CA LEU A 425 -7.73 -5.37 18.00
C LEU A 425 -6.43 -6.12 18.32
N VAL A 426 -5.30 -5.41 18.45
CA VAL A 426 -3.96 -5.98 18.66
C VAL A 426 -3.57 -5.92 20.13
N ILE A 427 -3.77 -4.78 20.79
CA ILE A 427 -3.26 -4.55 22.15
C ILE A 427 -4.35 -4.54 23.24
N ASP A 428 -5.63 -4.45 22.87
CA ASP A 428 -6.73 -4.37 23.87
C ASP A 428 -7.25 -5.76 24.29
N GLY A 429 -6.65 -6.85 23.79
CA GLY A 429 -7.12 -8.21 24.04
C GLY A 429 -8.42 -8.53 23.30
N ASP A 430 -9.23 -9.42 23.86
CA ASP A 430 -10.54 -9.77 23.31
C ASP A 430 -11.55 -8.64 23.56
N THR A 431 -11.97 -7.96 22.50
CA THR A 431 -12.80 -6.75 22.58
C THR A 431 -14.28 -7.03 22.39
N GLY A 432 -14.65 -8.17 21.78
CA GLY A 432 -16.03 -8.47 21.42
C GLY A 432 -16.60 -7.58 20.31
N ARG A 433 -15.74 -6.78 19.65
CA ARG A 433 -16.12 -5.90 18.54
C ARG A 433 -16.66 -6.71 17.36
N PRO A 434 -17.63 -6.18 16.60
CA PRO A 434 -18.19 -6.87 15.42
C PRO A 434 -17.14 -7.18 14.34
N THR A 435 -16.07 -6.38 14.30
CA THR A 435 -14.96 -6.55 13.35
C THR A 435 -13.86 -7.46 13.88
N GLU A 436 -13.93 -7.92 15.13
CA GLU A 436 -12.93 -8.85 15.67
C GLU A 436 -12.93 -10.15 14.85
N TYR A 437 -11.73 -10.61 14.45
CA TYR A 437 -11.62 -11.82 13.63
C TYR A 437 -11.86 -13.10 14.45
N THR A 438 -12.21 -14.21 13.80
CA THR A 438 -12.38 -15.51 14.49
C THR A 438 -11.16 -16.41 14.29
N GLY A 439 -10.82 -17.19 15.31
CA GLY A 439 -9.65 -18.08 15.34
C GLY A 439 -8.63 -17.70 16.41
N SER A 440 -7.48 -18.37 16.40
CA SER A 440 -6.42 -18.11 17.40
C SER A 440 -5.93 -16.67 17.34
N LYS A 441 -5.84 -16.04 18.51
CA LYS A 441 -5.25 -14.71 18.71
C LYS A 441 -3.80 -14.75 19.17
N GLN A 442 -3.25 -15.94 19.31
CA GLN A 442 -1.90 -16.15 19.83
C GLN A 442 -0.93 -16.47 18.68
N GLU A 443 0.22 -15.79 18.71
CA GLU A 443 1.34 -16.11 17.83
C GLU A 443 1.79 -17.57 18.09
N PRO A 444 1.84 -18.43 17.06
CA PRO A 444 2.31 -19.79 17.22
C PRO A 444 3.73 -19.86 17.79
N PRO A 445 4.02 -20.75 18.75
CA PRO A 445 5.39 -21.01 19.17
C PRO A 445 6.25 -21.41 17.98
N GLY A 446 7.44 -20.82 17.84
CA GLY A 446 8.36 -21.16 16.75
C GLY A 446 8.16 -20.36 15.47
N TRP A 447 7.16 -19.44 15.39
CA TRP A 447 6.83 -18.73 14.15
C TRP A 447 8.07 -18.07 13.50
N TRP A 448 8.88 -17.38 14.32
CA TRP A 448 10.07 -16.68 13.85
C TRP A 448 11.20 -17.62 13.48
N GLU A 449 11.40 -18.68 14.25
CA GLU A 449 12.36 -19.74 13.90
C GLU A 449 12.03 -20.35 12.53
N GLU A 450 10.77 -20.70 12.30
CA GLU A 450 10.33 -21.21 11.01
C GLU A 450 10.45 -20.16 9.89
N PHE A 451 10.10 -18.91 10.17
CA PHE A 451 10.26 -17.83 9.20
C PHE A 451 11.71 -17.69 8.76
N TRP A 452 12.64 -17.68 9.71
CA TRP A 452 14.06 -17.55 9.40
C TRP A 452 14.62 -18.78 8.68
N GLN A 453 14.19 -19.97 9.05
CA GLN A 453 14.52 -21.20 8.33
C GLN A 453 14.03 -21.13 6.88
N ARG A 454 12.78 -20.71 6.65
CA ARG A 454 12.21 -20.53 5.31
C ARG A 454 12.94 -19.43 4.53
N HIS A 455 13.23 -18.29 5.16
CA HIS A 455 13.95 -17.20 4.53
C HIS A 455 15.32 -17.65 4.05
N GLN A 456 16.09 -18.33 4.90
CA GLN A 456 17.40 -18.87 4.55
C GLN A 456 17.30 -19.92 3.45
N GLN A 457 16.33 -20.84 3.51
CA GLN A 457 16.11 -21.83 2.46
C GLN A 457 15.78 -21.19 1.11
N ASN A 458 15.00 -20.11 1.12
CA ASN A 458 14.53 -19.45 -0.10
C ASN A 458 15.57 -18.50 -0.71
N THR A 459 16.47 -17.93 0.10
CA THR A 459 17.34 -16.82 -0.31
C THR A 459 18.82 -17.15 -0.23
N GLY A 460 19.18 -18.22 0.49
CA GLY A 460 20.55 -18.51 0.89
C GLY A 460 21.10 -17.59 1.99
N GLN A 461 20.38 -16.54 2.41
CA GLN A 461 20.84 -15.58 3.41
C GLN A 461 20.50 -16.05 4.83
N THR A 462 21.49 -16.01 5.71
CA THR A 462 21.29 -16.21 7.16
C THR A 462 20.50 -15.07 7.78
N ARG A 463 19.95 -15.31 8.97
CA ARG A 463 19.28 -14.28 9.77
C ARG A 463 20.20 -13.08 10.03
N GLU A 464 21.46 -13.35 10.35
CA GLU A 464 22.47 -12.35 10.70
C GLU A 464 22.81 -11.47 9.49
N GLU A 465 23.01 -12.08 8.32
CA GLU A 465 23.27 -11.35 7.06
C GLU A 465 22.08 -10.46 6.69
N ALA A 466 20.86 -10.98 6.81
CA ALA A 466 19.65 -10.24 6.49
C ALA A 466 19.43 -9.07 7.46
N LEU A 467 19.67 -9.27 8.77
CA LEU A 467 19.60 -8.20 9.78
C LEU A 467 20.69 -7.14 9.57
N GLU A 468 21.90 -7.53 9.21
CA GLU A 468 22.99 -6.59 8.93
C GLU A 468 22.71 -5.77 7.67
N LEU A 469 22.17 -6.40 6.62
CA LEU A 469 21.68 -5.69 5.44
C LEU A 469 20.62 -4.65 5.82
N LEU A 470 19.65 -5.01 6.67
CA LEU A 470 18.65 -4.07 7.15
C LEU A 470 19.24 -2.91 7.97
N ARG A 471 20.22 -3.17 8.84
CA ARG A 471 20.93 -2.11 9.57
C ARG A 471 21.70 -1.18 8.65
N ARG A 472 22.28 -1.68 7.57
CA ARG A 472 22.93 -0.83 6.55
C ARG A 472 21.91 0.04 5.81
N LEU A 473 20.75 -0.52 5.49
CA LEU A 473 19.68 0.17 4.77
C LEU A 473 18.94 1.21 5.62
N ARG A 474 18.72 0.94 6.91
CA ARG A 474 17.89 1.77 7.80
C ARG A 474 18.69 2.56 8.84
N GLY A 475 20.00 2.35 8.90
CA GLY A 475 20.87 2.89 9.94
C GLY A 475 21.05 1.93 11.12
N LYS A 476 22.21 2.02 11.78
CA LYS A 476 22.60 1.11 12.87
C LYS A 476 21.70 1.18 14.11
N ASP A 477 20.91 2.24 14.23
CA ASP A 477 20.03 2.53 15.37
C ASP A 477 18.55 2.20 15.09
N TRP A 478 18.24 1.64 13.92
CA TRP A 478 16.86 1.36 13.51
C TRP A 478 16.15 0.30 14.36
N MET A 479 16.89 -0.63 14.98
CA MET A 479 16.32 -1.67 15.83
C MET A 479 17.05 -1.72 17.17
N PRO A 480 16.35 -1.95 18.30
CA PRO A 480 16.97 -2.12 19.60
C PRO A 480 18.08 -3.17 19.52
N ARG A 481 19.25 -2.81 20.05
CA ARG A 481 20.48 -3.63 19.95
C ARG A 481 20.43 -4.82 20.90
N SER A 482 19.56 -4.79 21.91
CA SER A 482 19.49 -5.79 22.98
C SER A 482 18.11 -5.88 23.63
N GLN A 483 17.81 -7.01 24.31
CA GLN A 483 16.52 -7.29 24.96
C GLN A 483 16.06 -6.23 25.92
N GLY A 484 16.97 -5.72 26.74
CA GLY A 484 16.65 -4.64 27.66
C GLY A 484 16.19 -3.37 26.93
N GLU A 485 16.80 -3.05 25.79
CA GLU A 485 16.44 -1.87 24.99
C GLU A 485 15.06 -2.02 24.33
N LEU A 486 14.73 -3.23 23.86
CA LEU A 486 13.39 -3.54 23.33
C LEU A 486 12.33 -3.45 24.43
N GLU A 487 12.57 -4.04 25.59
CA GLU A 487 11.66 -4.01 26.72
C GLU A 487 11.43 -2.58 27.24
N GLN A 488 12.47 -1.75 27.24
CA GLN A 488 12.36 -0.32 27.56
C GLN A 488 11.51 0.43 26.53
N ALA A 489 11.75 0.20 25.23
CA ALA A 489 10.96 0.81 24.15
C ALA A 489 9.47 0.39 24.23
N LEU A 490 9.19 -0.88 24.50
CA LEU A 490 7.83 -1.40 24.67
C LEU A 490 7.12 -0.79 25.88
N LYS A 491 7.81 -0.67 27.02
CA LYS A 491 7.27 0.00 28.22
C LYS A 491 6.96 1.48 27.95
N ALA A 492 7.82 2.17 27.19
CA ALA A 492 7.57 3.56 26.82
C ALA A 492 6.29 3.69 25.97
N LEU A 493 6.09 2.80 24.98
CA LEU A 493 4.90 2.78 24.12
C LEU A 493 3.59 2.50 24.89
N GLN A 494 3.63 1.58 25.85
CA GLN A 494 2.47 1.29 26.70
C GLN A 494 2.10 2.47 27.60
N ASN A 495 3.09 3.24 28.08
CA ASN A 495 2.86 4.40 28.92
C ASN A 495 2.38 5.63 28.14
N SER A 496 2.74 5.78 26.86
CA SER A 496 2.25 6.86 25.99
C SER A 496 0.86 6.62 25.40
N SER A 497 0.29 5.43 25.60
CA SER A 497 -1.04 5.03 25.12
C SER A 497 -2.14 5.13 26.20
N ARG A 498 -1.78 5.56 27.41
CA ARG A 498 -2.69 6.01 28.47
C ARG A 498 -2.75 7.53 28.45
#